data_AF-A0A3M1DKS5-F1
#
_entry.id   AF-A0A3M1DKS5-F1
#
_cell.length_a   1.000
_cell.length_b   1.000
_cell.length_c   1.000
_cell.angle_alpha   90.00
_cell.angle_beta   90.00
_cell.angle_gamma   90.00
#
_symmetry.space_group_name_H-M   'P 1'
#
loop_
_entity.id
_entity.type
_entity.pdbx_description
1 polymer ?
#
loop_
_entity_poly.entity_id
_entity_poly.type
_entity_poly.pdbx_seq_one_letter_code
_entity_poly.pdbx_strand_id
1 'polypeptide(L)'
;LTEGESRHIGRIILPERFFASLQQEVSLWVEAPMERRIDVILGDYPARDRLREAFIRPIEAIRPILGGTRTAELLQMLEAGRWRELVRALMVDYYDPRYLHTLPQKRLQIWAPDEDTGLANLKSAVRRILDQPPGQMPLDPAAHQGG
;
A
#
# COMPACT_ATOMS: atom_id res chain seq x y z
N LEU A 1 -4.15 -8.12 18.03
CA LEU A 1 -2.91 -7.31 18.04
C LEU A 1 -2.83 -6.65 16.67
N THR A 2 -3.48 -5.50 16.53
CA THR A 2 -3.51 -4.72 15.29
C THR A 2 -3.33 -3.27 15.72
N GLU A 3 -2.13 -2.98 16.21
CA GLU A 3 -1.74 -1.64 16.62
C GLU A 3 -1.48 -0.79 15.38
N GLY A 4 -2.10 0.39 15.34
CA GLY A 4 -1.32 1.61 15.30
C GLY A 4 -1.07 2.30 13.95
N GLU A 5 -1.18 1.64 12.81
CA GLU A 5 -0.83 2.28 11.51
C GLU A 5 -2.02 3.06 10.87
N SER A 6 -3.21 3.03 11.46
CA SER A 6 -4.41 3.62 10.83
C SER A 6 -4.66 5.09 11.15
N ARG A 7 -3.76 5.78 11.87
CA ARG A 7 -3.94 7.19 12.25
C ARG A 7 -3.04 8.19 11.51
N HIS A 8 -2.03 7.74 10.76
CA HIS A 8 -1.13 8.63 10.04
C HIS A 8 -0.73 8.03 8.69
N ILE A 9 -1.50 8.29 7.63
CA ILE A 9 -1.00 8.16 6.25
C ILE A 9 -0.56 9.54 5.82
N GLY A 10 0.73 9.85 6.00
CA GLY A 10 1.28 11.15 5.61
C GLY A 10 0.48 12.32 6.18
N ARG A 11 0.57 13.48 5.54
CA ARG A 11 0.02 14.76 6.02
C ARG A 11 -1.52 14.89 5.97
N ILE A 12 -2.25 13.77 6.06
CA ILE A 12 -3.70 13.72 5.85
C ILE A 12 -4.39 13.43 7.18
N ILE A 13 -4.97 14.47 7.79
CA ILE A 13 -5.81 14.35 8.98
C ILE A 13 -7.22 13.94 8.52
N LEU A 14 -7.69 12.77 8.97
CA LEU A 14 -9.01 12.26 8.66
C LEU A 14 -10.08 12.88 9.60
N PRO A 15 -11.20 13.43 9.08
CA PRO A 15 -12.29 13.93 9.90
C PRO A 15 -12.96 12.83 10.74
N GLU A 16 -13.40 13.17 11.95
CA GLU A 16 -13.92 12.20 12.94
C GLU A 16 -15.17 11.42 12.46
N ARG A 17 -16.09 12.08 11.74
CA ARG A 17 -17.27 11.41 11.14
C ARG A 17 -16.88 10.36 10.10
N PHE A 18 -15.76 10.56 9.41
CA PHE A 18 -15.26 9.64 8.39
C PHE A 18 -14.62 8.39 9.04
N PHE A 19 -13.92 8.53 10.17
CA PHE A 19 -13.41 7.38 10.92
C PHE A 19 -14.54 6.48 11.44
N ALA A 20 -15.65 7.07 11.88
CA ALA A 20 -16.83 6.34 12.33
C ALA A 20 -17.56 5.61 11.19
N SER A 21 -17.62 6.18 9.97
CA SER A 21 -18.22 5.50 8.82
C SER A 21 -17.34 4.38 8.24
N LEU A 22 -16.00 4.51 8.33
CA LEU A 22 -15.06 3.45 7.95
C LEU A 22 -15.20 2.20 8.84
N GLN A 23 -15.66 2.35 10.08
CA GLN A 23 -15.96 1.24 11.00
C GLN A 23 -17.23 0.45 10.61
N GLN A 24 -18.01 0.93 9.62
CA GLN A 24 -19.32 0.38 9.23
C GLN A 24 -19.37 -0.07 7.75
N GLU A 25 -18.27 -0.62 7.22
CA GLU A 25 -18.20 -1.52 6.03
C GLU A 25 -17.71 -1.00 4.66
N VAL A 26 -17.04 0.15 4.54
CA VAL A 26 -16.37 0.51 3.26
C VAL A 26 -14.88 0.75 3.46
N SER A 27 -14.06 -0.17 2.93
CA SER A 27 -12.61 -0.01 2.91
C SER A 27 -12.17 0.83 1.72
N LEU A 28 -11.22 1.75 1.93
CA LEU A 28 -10.55 2.44 0.84
C LEU A 28 -9.34 1.64 0.39
N TRP A 29 -9.29 1.31 -0.90
CA TRP A 29 -8.20 0.56 -1.50
C TRP A 29 -7.40 1.48 -2.42
N VAL A 30 -6.25 1.95 -1.95
CA VAL A 30 -5.40 2.90 -2.69
C VAL A 30 -4.43 2.14 -3.58
N GLU A 31 -4.45 2.44 -4.87
CA GLU A 31 -3.56 1.88 -5.86
C GLU A 31 -2.69 2.97 -6.47
N ALA A 32 -1.43 2.66 -6.72
CA ALA A 32 -0.47 3.57 -7.32
C ALA A 32 0.45 2.79 -8.28
N PRO A 33 1.04 3.45 -9.30
CA PRO A 33 2.03 2.84 -10.17
C PRO A 33 3.19 2.26 -9.36
N MET A 34 3.74 1.13 -9.80
CA MET A 34 4.87 0.49 -9.11
C MET A 34 6.03 1.45 -8.85
N GLU A 35 6.41 2.27 -9.83
CA GLU A 35 7.50 3.24 -9.67
C GLU A 35 7.22 4.25 -8.56
N ARG A 36 5.98 4.75 -8.48
CA ARG A 36 5.56 5.67 -7.41
C ARG A 36 5.68 5.01 -6.04
N ARG A 37 5.25 3.74 -5.93
CA ARG A 37 5.35 2.98 -4.67
C ARG A 37 6.81 2.78 -4.24
N ILE A 38 7.68 2.44 -5.19
CA ILE A 38 9.13 2.30 -4.96
C ILE A 38 9.72 3.63 -4.48
N ASP A 39 9.38 4.74 -5.15
CA ASP A 39 9.91 6.06 -4.80
C ASP A 39 9.49 6.51 -3.40
N VAL A 40 8.22 6.29 -3.04
CA VAL A 40 7.72 6.58 -1.69
C VAL A 40 8.48 5.76 -0.64
N ILE A 41 8.55 4.44 -0.83
CA ILE A 41 9.24 3.54 0.12
C ILE A 41 10.71 3.94 0.26
N LEU A 42 11.43 4.20 -0.84
CA LEU A 42 12.83 4.60 -0.75
C LEU A 42 13.02 5.98 -0.12
N GLY A 43 12.04 6.88 -0.28
CA GLY A 43 11.99 8.17 0.38
C GLY A 43 11.90 8.07 1.90
N ASP A 44 11.20 7.07 2.42
CA ASP A 44 11.05 6.81 3.86
C ASP A 44 12.33 6.22 4.50
N TYR A 45 13.25 5.69 3.69
CA TYR A 45 14.52 5.10 4.14
C TYR A 45 15.75 5.81 3.53
N PRO A 46 16.00 7.09 3.87
CA PRO A 46 17.13 7.84 3.31
C PRO A 46 18.49 7.31 3.79
N ALA A 47 18.55 6.65 4.95
CA ALA A 47 19.77 6.07 5.53
C ALA A 47 20.01 4.59 5.16
N ARG A 48 19.26 4.04 4.18
CA ARG A 48 19.27 2.61 3.81
C ARG A 48 20.65 2.03 3.54
N ASP A 49 21.56 2.78 2.91
CA ASP A 49 22.92 2.31 2.63
C ASP A 49 23.72 2.04 3.92
N ARG A 50 23.55 2.88 4.94
CA ARG A 50 24.21 2.70 6.25
C ARG A 50 23.56 1.61 7.08
N LEU A 51 22.28 1.34 6.84
CA LEU A 51 21.47 0.35 7.56
C LEU A 51 21.36 -0.98 6.82
N ARG A 52 22.17 -1.21 5.78
CA ARG A 52 22.08 -2.39 4.91
C ARG A 52 22.02 -3.71 5.70
N GLU A 53 22.92 -3.89 6.65
CA GLU A 53 22.99 -5.10 7.47
C GLU A 53 21.71 -5.35 8.28
N ALA A 54 21.02 -4.29 8.69
CA ALA A 54 19.77 -4.40 9.45
C ALA A 54 18.64 -5.05 8.62
N PHE A 55 18.73 -5.05 7.28
CA PHE A 55 17.73 -5.67 6.41
C PHE A 55 17.97 -7.17 6.16
N ILE A 56 19.14 -7.71 6.49
CA ILE A 56 19.45 -9.13 6.26
C ILE A 56 18.51 -10.03 7.07
N ARG A 57 18.35 -9.75 8.37
CA ARG A 57 17.50 -10.55 9.27
C ARG A 57 16.02 -10.54 8.84
N PRO A 58 15.40 -9.39 8.53
CA PRO A 58 14.05 -9.34 7.96
C PRO A 58 13.89 -10.13 6.66
N ILE A 59 14.84 -10.05 5.72
CA ILE A 59 14.76 -10.79 4.46
C ILE A 59 14.88 -12.31 4.68
N GLU A 60 15.76 -12.76 5.57
CA GLU A 60 15.84 -14.19 5.92
C GLU A 60 14.57 -14.68 6.64
N ALA A 61 13.92 -13.84 7.42
CA ALA A 61 12.69 -14.21 8.13
C ALA A 61 11.53 -14.59 7.18
N ILE A 62 11.52 -14.05 5.97
CA ILE A 62 10.48 -14.35 4.95
C ILE A 62 10.87 -15.52 4.02
N ARG A 63 12.05 -16.12 4.21
CA ARG A 63 12.52 -17.28 3.45
C ARG A 63 11.57 -18.48 3.41
N PRO A 64 10.85 -18.85 4.49
CA PRO A 64 9.91 -19.96 4.43
C PRO A 64 8.77 -19.74 3.41
N ILE A 65 8.50 -18.49 3.05
CA ILE A 65 7.44 -18.11 2.10
C ILE A 65 8.00 -18.00 0.68
N LEU A 66 9.17 -17.38 0.53
CA LEU A 66 9.76 -17.12 -0.79
C LEU A 66 10.63 -18.27 -1.33
N GLY A 67 11.04 -19.19 -0.45
CA GLY A 67 12.01 -20.23 -0.77
C GLY A 67 13.46 -19.71 -0.81
N GLY A 68 14.40 -20.66 -0.82
CA GLY A 68 15.84 -20.36 -0.70
C GLY A 68 16.41 -19.55 -1.85
N THR A 69 16.07 -19.91 -3.10
CA THR A 69 16.58 -19.24 -4.30
C THR A 69 16.20 -17.77 -4.33
N ARG A 70 14.90 -17.47 -4.16
CA ARG A 70 14.43 -16.08 -4.23
C ARG A 70 14.95 -15.23 -3.07
N THR A 71 15.04 -15.80 -1.88
CA THR A 71 15.66 -15.12 -0.73
C THR A 71 17.12 -14.77 -1.00
N ALA A 72 17.88 -15.68 -1.60
CA ALA A 72 19.28 -15.42 -1.95
C ALA A 72 19.41 -14.28 -2.97
N GLU A 73 18.53 -14.23 -3.98
CA GLU A 73 18.50 -13.13 -4.96
C GLU A 73 18.22 -11.78 -4.29
N LEU A 74 17.28 -11.73 -3.33
CA LEU A 74 16.99 -10.51 -2.56
C LEU A 74 18.22 -10.06 -1.75
N LEU A 75 18.90 -10.98 -1.07
CA LEU A 75 20.13 -10.67 -0.32
C LEU A 75 21.25 -10.19 -1.24
N GLN A 76 21.36 -10.72 -2.46
CA GLN A 76 22.32 -10.22 -3.45
C GLN A 76 21.97 -8.80 -3.93
N MET A 77 20.69 -8.48 -4.12
CA MET A 77 20.27 -7.11 -4.46
C MET A 77 20.58 -6.14 -3.32
N LEU A 78 20.35 -6.56 -2.06
CA LEU A 78 20.71 -5.82 -0.86
C LEU A 78 22.22 -5.54 -0.80
N GLU A 79 23.04 -6.56 -0.99
CA GLU A 79 24.51 -6.44 -0.99
C GLU A 79 25.04 -5.55 -2.12
N ALA A 80 24.44 -5.64 -3.30
CA ALA A 80 24.79 -4.79 -4.43
C ALA A 80 24.25 -3.35 -4.31
N GLY A 81 23.48 -3.02 -3.26
CA GLY A 81 22.83 -1.71 -3.12
C GLY A 81 21.79 -1.43 -4.22
N ARG A 82 21.25 -2.49 -4.87
CA ARG A 82 20.23 -2.40 -5.91
C ARG A 82 18.84 -2.20 -5.29
N TRP A 83 18.68 -1.08 -4.58
CA TRP A 83 17.51 -0.81 -3.74
C TRP A 83 16.18 -0.79 -4.49
N ARG A 84 16.15 -0.21 -5.70
CA ARG A 84 14.91 -0.17 -6.51
C ARG A 84 14.47 -1.58 -6.91
N GLU A 85 15.41 -2.41 -7.34
CA GLU A 85 15.14 -3.81 -7.69
C GLU A 85 14.71 -4.63 -6.46
N LEU A 86 15.41 -4.44 -5.34
CA LEU A 86 15.08 -5.10 -4.08
C LEU A 86 13.65 -4.77 -3.62
N VAL A 87 13.31 -3.48 -3.56
CA VAL A 87 11.97 -3.04 -3.15
C VAL A 87 10.91 -3.58 -4.10
N ARG A 88 11.12 -3.48 -5.42
CA ARG A 88 10.21 -4.04 -6.42
C ARG A 88 9.97 -5.53 -6.20
N ALA A 89 11.04 -6.31 -6.00
CA ALA A 89 10.94 -7.75 -5.77
C ALA A 89 10.21 -8.07 -4.47
N LEU A 90 10.53 -7.40 -3.36
CA LEU A 90 9.80 -7.54 -2.10
C LEU A 90 8.30 -7.23 -2.26
N MET A 91 7.96 -6.21 -3.03
CA MET A 91 6.56 -5.86 -3.29
C MET A 91 5.84 -6.95 -4.08
N VAL A 92 6.40 -7.36 -5.22
CA VAL A 92 5.75 -8.35 -6.11
C VAL A 92 5.67 -9.73 -5.47
N ASP A 93 6.75 -10.17 -4.82
CA ASP A 93 6.89 -11.57 -4.41
C ASP A 93 6.33 -11.82 -3.00
N TYR A 94 6.28 -10.77 -2.15
CA TYR A 94 5.90 -10.92 -0.75
C TYR A 94 4.71 -10.06 -0.35
N TYR A 95 4.77 -8.75 -0.53
CA TYR A 95 3.76 -7.85 0.02
C TYR A 95 2.46 -7.86 -0.79
N ASP A 96 2.50 -7.65 -2.11
CA ASP A 96 1.31 -7.55 -2.97
C ASP A 96 0.41 -8.81 -2.83
N PRO A 97 0.92 -10.07 -2.89
CA PRO A 97 0.10 -11.26 -2.68
C PRO A 97 -0.59 -11.28 -1.30
N ARG A 98 0.10 -10.85 -0.25
CA ARG A 98 -0.44 -10.84 1.12
C ARG A 98 -1.53 -9.79 1.30
N TYR A 99 -1.34 -8.60 0.71
CA TYR A 99 -2.35 -7.56 0.71
C TYR A 99 -3.59 -7.97 -0.09
N LEU A 100 -3.41 -8.62 -1.24
CA LEU A 100 -4.51 -9.14 -2.06
C LEU A 100 -5.33 -10.21 -1.33
N HIS A 101 -4.73 -11.01 -0.44
CA HIS A 101 -5.49 -11.95 0.41
C HIS A 101 -6.41 -11.24 1.41
N THR A 102 -6.10 -9.99 1.77
CA THR A 102 -6.92 -9.17 2.66
C THR A 102 -7.89 -8.26 1.93
N LEU A 103 -8.03 -8.43 0.60
CA LEU A 103 -8.83 -7.55 -0.24
C LEU A 103 -10.29 -7.52 0.22
N PRO A 104 -10.79 -6.37 0.71
CA PRO A 104 -12.16 -6.28 1.21
C PRO A 104 -13.17 -6.43 0.07
N GLN A 105 -14.26 -7.16 0.34
CA GLN A 105 -15.35 -7.34 -0.63
C GLN A 105 -16.03 -6.00 -0.95
N LYS A 106 -16.30 -5.19 0.08
CA LYS A 106 -16.81 -3.82 -0.05
C LYS A 106 -15.65 -2.84 0.02
N ARG A 107 -15.23 -2.35 -1.15
CA ARG A 107 -14.14 -1.37 -1.26
C ARG A 107 -14.41 -0.32 -2.32
N LEU A 108 -13.81 0.84 -2.13
CA LEU A 108 -13.65 1.85 -3.18
C LEU A 108 -12.17 1.88 -3.60
N GLN A 109 -11.92 1.69 -4.89
CA GLN A 109 -10.58 1.85 -5.45
C GLN A 109 -10.26 3.34 -5.64
N ILE A 110 -9.06 3.72 -5.21
CA ILE A 110 -8.55 5.08 -5.32
C ILE A 110 -7.24 5.01 -6.08
N TRP A 111 -7.22 5.56 -7.29
CA TRP A 111 -6.02 5.69 -8.07
C TRP A 111 -5.20 6.91 -7.63
N ALA A 112 -3.94 6.70 -7.27
CA ALA A 112 -3.02 7.73 -6.77
C ALA A 112 -1.68 7.68 -7.53
N PRO A 113 -1.64 8.12 -8.80
CA PRO A 113 -0.41 8.12 -9.60
C PRO A 113 0.62 9.12 -9.09
N ASP A 114 0.15 10.21 -8.48
CA ASP A 114 0.91 11.27 -7.85
C ASP A 114 0.13 11.79 -6.62
N GLU A 115 0.75 12.69 -5.84
CA GLU A 115 0.16 13.20 -4.60
C GLU A 115 -1.11 14.04 -4.85
N ASP A 116 -1.12 14.89 -5.88
CA ASP A 116 -2.23 15.79 -6.16
C ASP A 116 -3.44 15.02 -6.67
N THR A 117 -3.23 14.14 -7.65
CA THR A 117 -4.28 13.26 -8.19
C THR A 117 -4.80 12.30 -7.11
N GLY A 118 -3.90 11.70 -6.32
CA GLY A 118 -4.27 10.81 -5.22
C GLY A 118 -5.12 11.52 -4.17
N LEU A 119 -4.74 12.74 -3.77
CA LEU A 119 -5.50 13.54 -2.83
C LEU A 119 -6.86 13.97 -3.40
N ALA A 120 -6.92 14.35 -4.67
CA ALA A 120 -8.18 14.71 -5.33
C ALA A 120 -9.14 13.52 -5.39
N ASN A 121 -8.64 12.33 -5.79
CA ASN A 121 -9.43 11.10 -5.86
C ASN A 121 -9.88 10.64 -4.47
N LEU A 122 -9.00 10.74 -3.46
CA LEU A 122 -9.35 10.45 -2.07
C LEU A 122 -10.45 11.39 -1.57
N LYS A 123 -10.32 12.71 -1.76
CA LYS A 123 -11.35 13.68 -1.39
C LYS A 123 -12.68 13.40 -2.07
N SER A 124 -12.65 13.02 -3.35
CA SER A 124 -13.84 12.62 -4.11
C SER A 124 -14.51 11.36 -3.52
N ALA A 125 -13.72 10.33 -3.20
CA ALA A 125 -14.22 9.10 -2.57
C ALA A 125 -14.81 9.37 -1.18
N VAL A 126 -14.13 10.18 -0.35
CA VAL A 126 -14.62 10.61 0.96
C VAL A 126 -15.95 11.34 0.84
N ARG A 127 -16.06 12.29 -0.10
CA ARG A 127 -17.32 13.02 -0.34
C ARG A 127 -18.46 12.08 -0.72
N ARG A 128 -18.20 11.10 -1.60
CA ARG A 128 -19.22 10.09 -1.98
C ARG A 128 -19.72 9.27 -0.80
N ILE A 129 -18.83 8.88 0.12
CA ILE A 129 -19.21 8.14 1.33
C ILE A 129 -20.08 9.02 2.25
N LEU A 130 -19.73 10.30 2.40
CA LEU A 130 -20.44 11.22 3.30
C LEU A 130 -21.81 11.68 2.75
N ASP A 131 -21.96 11.75 1.42
CA ASP A 131 -23.18 12.21 0.75
C ASP A 131 -24.24 11.08 0.59
N GLN A 132 -23.93 9.83 0.97
CA GLN A 132 -24.86 8.69 0.88
C GLN A 132 -25.54 8.37 2.22
N PRO A 133 -26.84 8.01 2.23
CA PRO A 133 -27.47 7.43 3.41
C PRO A 133 -26.79 6.09 3.76
N PRO A 134 -26.65 5.76 5.06
CA PRO A 134 -25.97 4.53 5.48
C PRO A 134 -26.60 3.30 4.80
N GLY A 135 -25.78 2.52 4.09
CA GLY A 135 -26.18 1.25 3.47
C GLY A 135 -26.31 1.23 1.94
N GLN A 136 -26.16 2.35 1.22
CA GLN A 136 -26.04 2.36 -0.26
C GLN A 136 -24.57 2.52 -0.67
N MET A 137 -24.10 1.70 -1.62
CA MET A 137 -22.74 1.79 -2.17
C MET A 137 -22.68 2.82 -3.31
N PRO A 138 -21.57 3.57 -3.48
CA PRO A 138 -21.29 4.27 -4.72
C PRO A 138 -20.96 3.23 -5.80
N LEU A 139 -21.59 3.33 -6.98
CA LEU A 139 -21.17 2.58 -8.15
C LEU A 139 -19.74 2.99 -8.51
N ASP A 140 -18.84 2.01 -8.65
CA ASP A 140 -17.46 2.24 -9.05
C ASP A 140 -17.39 2.59 -10.55
N PRO A 141 -17.02 3.83 -10.93
CA PRO A 141 -16.86 4.17 -12.34
C PRO A 141 -15.61 3.53 -12.98
N ALA A 142 -14.68 2.96 -12.19
CA ALA A 142 -13.48 2.29 -12.69
C ALA A 142 -13.73 0.83 -13.12
N ALA A 143 -14.91 0.26 -12.86
CA ALA A 143 -15.26 -1.11 -13.27
C ALA A 143 -15.48 -1.29 -14.79
N HIS A 144 -15.36 -0.21 -15.58
CA HIS A 144 -15.55 -0.23 -17.04
C HIS A 144 -14.35 0.29 -17.82
N GLN A 145 -13.11 -0.12 -17.52
CA GLN A 145 -12.01 -0.08 -18.49
C GLN A 145 -11.10 -1.30 -18.32
N GLY A 146 -11.49 -2.39 -18.96
CA GLY A 146 -10.74 -3.66 -18.99
C GLY A 146 -11.41 -4.64 -19.93
N GLY A 147 -11.31 -4.37 -21.23
CA GLY A 147 -11.53 -5.34 -22.31
C GLY A 147 -10.19 -5.72 -22.92
#